data_AF-A0A7K4YP82-F1
#
_entry.id   AF-A0A7K4YP82-F1
#
_cell.length_a   1.000
_cell.length_b   1.000
_cell.length_c   1.000
_cell.angle_alpha   90.00
_cell.angle_beta   90.00
_cell.angle_gamma   90.00
#
_symmetry.space_group_name_H-M   'P 1'
#
loop_
_entity.id
_entity.type
_entity.pdbx_description
1 polymer ?
#
loop_
_entity_poly.entity_id
_entity_poly.type
_entity_poly.pdbx_seq_one_letter_code
_entity_poly.pdbx_strand_id
1 'polypeptide(L)' 'MARHGHTRSRPSLEEGEDEEAEDPLDAMIRRTGCLGPHRELQECMAERQDWRHCQPQVRAFGECMARRQRPGEP' A
#
# COMPACT_ATOMS: atom_id res chain seq x y z
N MET A 1 -35.18 -22.14 -1.61
CA MET A 1 -33.80 -22.23 -1.09
C MET A 1 -33.03 -21.03 -1.60
N ALA A 2 -32.94 -19.94 -0.82
CA ALA A 2 -32.22 -18.72 -1.25
C ALA A 2 -30.76 -18.79 -0.76
N ARG A 3 -29.83 -18.54 -1.68
CA ARG A 3 -28.38 -18.68 -1.48
C ARG A 3 -27.85 -17.58 -0.56
N HIS A 4 -27.10 -17.99 0.47
CA HIS A 4 -26.46 -17.12 1.45
C HIS A 4 -25.53 -16.10 0.75
N GLY A 5 -25.88 -14.81 0.85
CA GLY A 5 -25.01 -13.72 0.44
C GLY A 5 -23.88 -13.56 1.46
N HIS A 6 -22.63 -13.51 1.00
CA HIS A 6 -21.49 -13.24 1.87
C HIS A 6 -21.55 -11.80 2.36
N THR A 7 -22.04 -11.59 3.59
CA THR A 7 -21.99 -10.30 4.27
C THR A 7 -20.53 -10.03 4.65
N ARG A 8 -19.86 -9.13 3.92
CA ARG A 8 -18.55 -8.62 4.35
C ARG A 8 -18.80 -7.63 5.49
N SER A 9 -18.90 -8.15 6.72
CA SER A 9 -18.93 -7.33 7.92
C SER A 9 -17.63 -6.52 7.97
N ARG A 10 -17.74 -5.22 7.70
CA ARG A 10 -16.66 -4.27 7.96
C ARG A 10 -16.70 -4.05 9.48
N PRO A 11 -15.71 -4.51 10.27
CA PRO A 11 -15.69 -4.13 11.67
C PRO A 11 -15.67 -2.61 11.71
N SER A 12 -16.62 -2.03 12.42
CA SER A 12 -16.60 -0.60 12.72
C SER A 12 -15.31 -0.38 13.49
N LEU A 13 -14.33 0.25 12.85
CA LEU A 13 -13.19 0.80 13.56
C LEU A 13 -13.80 1.85 14.49
N GLU A 14 -13.76 1.55 15.78
CA GLU A 14 -14.09 2.48 16.84
C GLU A 14 -13.35 3.79 16.53
N GLU A 15 -14.13 4.87 16.34
CA GLU A 15 -13.57 6.19 16.17
C GLU A 15 -13.07 6.65 17.53
N GLY A 16 -11.74 6.69 17.72
CA GLY A 16 -11.13 7.03 19.00
C GLY A 16 -9.62 7.09 18.91
N GLU A 17 -9.12 8.33 18.83
CA GLU A 17 -7.76 8.76 19.18
C GLU A 17 -6.59 8.00 18.55
N ASP A 18 -6.21 8.37 17.31
CA ASP A 18 -4.81 8.47 16.90
C ASP A 18 -4.73 9.16 15.52
N GLU A 19 -5.03 10.45 15.46
CA GLU A 19 -4.85 11.27 14.24
C GLU A 19 -3.36 11.41 13.84
N GLU A 20 -2.45 10.78 14.59
CA GLU A 20 -1.01 10.74 14.35
C GLU A 20 -0.46 9.31 14.17
N ALA A 21 -1.31 8.27 14.20
CA ALA A 21 -0.87 6.92 13.87
C ALA A 21 -0.57 6.82 12.38
N GLU A 22 0.70 6.60 12.08
CA GLU A 22 1.16 6.23 10.75
C GLU A 22 0.34 5.07 10.19
N ASP A 23 -0.09 5.18 8.93
CA ASP A 23 -0.89 4.14 8.31
C ASP A 23 -0.19 2.77 8.45
N PRO A 24 -0.91 1.71 8.86
CA PRO A 24 -0.30 0.41 9.10
C PRO A 24 0.46 -0.16 7.89
N LEU A 25 0.02 0.14 6.65
CA LEU A 25 0.71 -0.25 5.43
C LEU A 25 1.99 0.57 5.25
N ASP A 26 1.96 1.89 5.44
CA ASP A 26 3.15 2.73 5.44
C ASP A 26 4.20 2.26 6.45
N ALA A 27 3.76 1.93 7.66
CA ALA A 27 4.62 1.39 8.71
C ALA A 27 5.28 0.07 8.30
N MET A 28 4.56 -0.81 7.60
CA MET A 28 5.11 -2.05 7.05
C MET A 28 6.10 -1.79 5.91
N ILE A 29 5.78 -0.89 4.98
CA ILE A 29 6.64 -0.54 3.84
C ILE A 29 7.91 0.18 4.31
N ARG A 30 7.85 0.98 5.36
CA ARG A 30 9.05 1.56 5.98
C ARG A 30 10.03 0.49 6.46
N ARG A 31 9.54 -0.60 7.07
CA ARG A 31 10.38 -1.73 7.47
C ARG A 31 11.00 -2.47 6.28
N THR A 32 10.41 -2.33 5.08
CA THR A 32 10.99 -2.90 3.85
C THR A 32 12.11 -2.04 3.26
N GLY A 33 12.17 -0.75 3.62
CA GLY A 33 13.07 0.23 3.02
C GLY A 33 12.55 0.81 1.70
N CYS A 34 11.34 0.43 1.27
CA CYS A 34 10.74 0.85 0.01
C CYS A 34 9.78 2.05 0.15
N LEU A 35 9.88 2.80 1.26
CA LEU A 35 8.97 3.91 1.56
C LEU A 35 9.10 5.08 0.57
N GLY A 36 10.30 5.34 0.03
CA GLY A 36 10.50 6.38 -0.97
C GLY A 36 9.68 6.14 -2.24
N PRO A 37 9.92 5.04 -2.98
CA PRO A 37 9.13 4.68 -4.16
C PRO A 37 7.63 4.55 -3.88
N HIS A 38 7.25 4.18 -2.65
CA HIS A 38 5.85 4.14 -2.23
C HIS A 38 5.22 5.55 -2.18
N ARG A 39 5.89 6.51 -1.56
CA ARG A 39 5.41 7.90 -1.49
C ARG A 39 5.33 8.55 -2.86
N GLU A 40 6.33 8.34 -3.72
CA GLU A 40 6.28 8.84 -5.11
C GLU A 40 5.08 8.27 -5.88
N LEU A 41 4.74 6.99 -5.65
CA LEU A 41 3.55 6.39 -6.24
C LEU A 41 2.27 7.01 -5.69
N GLN A 42 2.19 7.22 -4.37
CA GLN A 42 1.04 7.90 -3.75
C GLN A 42 0.87 9.32 -4.27
N GLU A 43 1.95 10.10 -4.39
CA GLU A 43 1.95 11.46 -4.95
C GLU A 43 1.43 11.46 -6.39
N CYS A 44 1.98 10.57 -7.24
CA CYS A 44 1.50 10.45 -8.61
C CYS A 44 0.01 10.09 -8.70
N MET A 45 -0.47 9.19 -7.84
CA MET A 45 -1.88 8.83 -7.80
C MET A 45 -2.76 9.96 -7.26
N ALA A 46 -2.28 10.74 -6.29
CA ALA A 46 -2.98 11.90 -5.77
C ALA A 46 -3.13 13.00 -6.83
N GLU A 47 -2.07 13.25 -7.60
CA GLU A 47 -2.06 14.26 -8.67
C GLU A 47 -2.86 13.83 -9.90
N ARG A 48 -2.64 12.60 -10.38
CA ARG A 48 -3.14 12.15 -11.69
C ARG A 48 -4.42 11.35 -11.61
N GLN A 49 -4.62 10.63 -10.50
CA GLN A 49 -5.75 9.71 -10.28
C GLN A 49 -5.90 8.63 -11.37
N ASP A 50 -4.85 8.41 -12.17
CA ASP A 50 -4.78 7.36 -13.19
C ASP A 50 -3.44 6.62 -13.07
N TRP A 51 -3.51 5.38 -12.56
CA TRP A 51 -2.37 4.50 -12.37
C TRP A 51 -1.61 4.20 -13.67
N ARG A 52 -2.24 4.31 -14.84
CA ARG A 52 -1.58 4.12 -16.15
C ARG A 52 -0.50 5.17 -16.40
N HIS A 53 -0.67 6.39 -15.86
CA HIS A 53 0.33 7.45 -15.95
C HIS A 53 1.40 7.33 -14.85
N CYS A 54 1.13 6.52 -13.82
CA CYS A 54 2.05 6.25 -12.71
C CYS A 54 2.84 4.95 -12.89
N GLN A 55 2.83 4.36 -14.09
CA GLN A 55 3.57 3.13 -14.41
C GLN A 55 5.05 3.17 -14.02
N PRO A 56 5.81 4.27 -14.20
CA PRO A 56 7.18 4.35 -13.74
C PRO A 56 7.31 4.14 -12.22
N GLN A 57 6.47 4.81 -11.43
CA GLN A 57 6.46 4.72 -9.97
C GLN A 57 6.01 3.34 -9.49
N VAL A 58 5.00 2.76 -10.14
CA VAL A 58 4.54 1.38 -9.86
C VAL A 58 5.67 0.39 -10.08
N ARG A 59 6.43 0.52 -11.18
CA ARG A 59 7.57 -0.35 -11.47
C ARG A 59 8.69 -0.18 -10.45
N ALA A 60 9.07 1.05 -10.12
CA ALA A 60 10.10 1.34 -9.13
C ALA A 60 9.77 0.75 -7.75
N PHE A 61 8.52 0.90 -7.30
CA PHE A 61 8.06 0.31 -6.05
C PHE A 61 8.09 -1.23 -6.11
N GLY A 62 7.62 -1.81 -7.20
CA GLY A 62 7.65 -3.26 -7.43
C GLY A 62 9.07 -3.84 -7.44
N GLU A 63 10.02 -3.19 -8.11
CA GLU A 63 11.42 -3.59 -8.15
C GLU A 63 12.08 -3.54 -6.76
N CYS A 64 11.79 -2.50 -5.98
CA CYS A 64 12.28 -2.41 -4.60
C CYS A 64 11.78 -3.59 -3.75
N MET A 65 10.48 -3.88 -3.82
CA MET A 65 9.87 -4.96 -3.05
C MET A 65 10.32 -6.35 -3.55
N ALA A 66 10.57 -6.52 -4.85
CA ALA A 66 11.10 -7.75 -5.42
C ALA A 66 12.53 -8.04 -4.92
N ARG A 67 13.38 -7.01 -4.81
CA ARG A 67 14.73 -7.15 -4.23
C ARG A 67 14.67 -7.60 -2.77
N ARG A 68 13.72 -7.09 -1.98
CA ARG A 68 13.51 -7.49 -0.59
C ARG A 68 13.04 -8.94 -0.44
N GLN A 69 12.24 -9.44 -1.38
CA GLN A 69 11.74 -10.83 -1.39
C GLN A 69 12.78 -11.84 -1.89
N ARG A 70 13.91 -11.38 -2.43
CA ARG A 70 15.06 -12.21 -2.83
C ARG A 70 16.22 -11.98 -1.84
N PRO A 71 16.19 -12.56 -0.63
CA PRO A 71 17.31 -12.45 0.29
C PRO A 71 18.48 -13.30 -0.25
N GLY A 72 19.33 -12.71 -1.09
CA GLY A 72 20.55 -13.38 -1.55
C GLY A 72 20.96 -13.12 -2.99
N GLU A 73 21.22 -11.87 -3.36
CA GLU A 73 22.20 -11.59 -4.41
C GLU A 73 23.24 -10.61 -3.85
N PRO A 74 24.55 -10.93 -3.98
CA PRO A 74 25.66 -10.18 -3.37
C PRO A 74 25.91 -8.81 -4.00
#